data_AF-A0A974YV40-F1
#
_entry.id   AF-A0A974YV40-F1
#
_cell.length_a   1.000
_cell.length_b   1.000
_cell.length_c   1.000
_cell.angle_alpha   90.00
_cell.angle_beta   90.00
_cell.angle_gamma   90.00
#
_symmetry.space_group_name_H-M   'P 1'
#
loop_
_entity.id
_entity.type
_entity.pdbx_description
1 polymer ?
#
loop_
_entity_poly.entity_id
_entity_poly.type
_entity_poly.pdbx_seq_one_letter_code
_entity_poly.pdbx_strand_id
1 'polypeptide(L)'
;MSQVGRRIDGINGILQTININTSLLNFLSFQVDRQNISVINNSGLHWISGLLLGNNILEFHKIFDKNEKHTFKRLINIAKNSKIQFDYKTLEKEIDALQIEYDKSNLKTIRDKYIAHQDLTEDEVKSDFITSFKFTQSSTKLFKKICTELNYEYKEDNDEVLNSFKDIFTITEQINGIQFLVDLAQKNKVDCIPINKIKRFISSK
;
A
#
# COMPACT_ATOMS: atom_id res chain seq x y z
N MET A 1 -14.55 -16.97 19.77
CA MET A 1 -13.91 -15.65 19.53
C MET A 1 -14.89 -14.54 19.89
N SER A 2 -14.48 -13.57 20.74
CA SER A 2 -15.38 -12.48 21.17
C SER A 2 -15.81 -11.60 19.98
N GLN A 3 -16.91 -10.87 20.12
CA GLN A 3 -17.34 -9.92 19.08
C GLN A 3 -16.29 -8.83 18.83
N VAL A 4 -15.61 -8.38 19.89
CA VAL A 4 -14.47 -7.45 19.82
C VAL A 4 -13.33 -8.06 19.01
N GLY A 5 -12.97 -9.33 19.30
CA GLY A 5 -11.90 -10.02 18.59
C GLY A 5 -12.12 -10.11 17.09
N ARG A 6 -13.32 -10.55 16.67
CA ARG A 6 -13.70 -10.59 15.24
C ARG A 6 -13.64 -9.22 14.55
N ARG A 7 -13.87 -8.14 15.29
CA ARG A 7 -13.76 -6.77 14.76
C ARG A 7 -12.32 -6.33 14.61
N ILE A 8 -11.47 -6.65 15.59
CA ILE A 8 -10.03 -6.40 15.53
C ILE A 8 -9.42 -7.14 14.36
N ASP A 9 -9.69 -8.44 14.18
CA ASP A 9 -9.15 -9.21 13.04
C ASP A 9 -9.62 -8.63 11.69
N GLY A 10 -10.89 -8.22 11.59
CA GLY A 10 -11.40 -7.60 10.37
C GLY A 10 -10.71 -6.28 10.04
N ILE A 11 -10.48 -5.42 11.05
CA ILE A 11 -9.76 -4.16 10.86
C ILE A 11 -8.28 -4.42 10.56
N ASN A 12 -7.66 -5.41 11.20
CA ASN A 12 -6.30 -5.82 10.92
C ASN A 12 -6.13 -6.26 9.46
N GLY A 13 -7.03 -7.09 8.93
CA GLY A 13 -6.98 -7.52 7.53
C GLY A 13 -7.14 -6.36 6.54
N ILE A 14 -7.99 -5.38 6.86
CA ILE A 14 -8.13 -4.16 6.06
C ILE A 14 -6.83 -3.35 6.08
N LEU A 15 -6.23 -3.14 7.26
CA LEU A 15 -4.99 -2.39 7.40
C LEU A 15 -3.80 -3.09 6.74
N GLN A 16 -3.71 -4.43 6.81
CA GLN A 16 -2.70 -5.20 6.09
C GLN A 16 -2.79 -4.96 4.58
N THR A 17 -4.01 -4.96 4.03
CA THR A 17 -4.23 -4.66 2.60
C THR A 17 -3.75 -3.24 2.26
N ILE A 18 -4.10 -2.25 3.10
CA ILE A 18 -3.67 -0.86 2.93
C ILE A 18 -2.14 -0.75 2.98
N ASN A 19 -1.48 -1.35 3.98
CA ASN A 19 -0.04 -1.31 4.17
C ASN A 19 0.71 -1.95 2.98
N ILE A 20 0.26 -3.11 2.50
CA ILE A 20 0.86 -3.80 1.35
C ILE A 20 0.75 -2.93 0.10
N ASN A 21 -0.45 -2.44 -0.22
CA ASN A 21 -0.68 -1.59 -1.39
C ASN A 21 0.11 -0.29 -1.32
N THR A 22 0.17 0.37 -0.15
CA THR A 22 0.96 1.59 0.04
C THR A 22 2.45 1.30 -0.15
N SER A 23 2.94 0.15 0.32
CA SER A 23 4.34 -0.25 0.16
C SER A 23 4.69 -0.54 -1.29
N LEU A 24 3.79 -1.21 -2.02
CA LEU A 24 3.93 -1.43 -3.47
C LEU A 24 3.90 -0.12 -4.25
N LEU A 25 2.96 0.78 -3.96
CA LEU A 25 2.90 2.10 -4.58
C LEU A 25 4.18 2.90 -4.34
N ASN A 26 4.72 2.87 -3.12
CA ASN A 26 5.99 3.52 -2.80
C ASN A 26 7.16 2.91 -3.59
N PHE A 27 7.20 1.58 -3.72
CA PHE A 27 8.19 0.87 -4.52
C PHE A 27 8.12 1.28 -5.99
N LEU A 28 6.91 1.22 -6.60
CA LEU A 28 6.69 1.59 -7.99
C LEU A 28 7.04 3.06 -8.24
N SER A 29 6.59 3.98 -7.37
CA SER A 29 6.70 5.42 -7.60
C SER A 29 8.11 5.98 -7.39
N PHE A 30 8.93 5.39 -6.51
CA PHE A 30 10.24 5.97 -6.14
C PHE A 30 11.44 5.07 -6.39
N GLN A 31 11.25 3.75 -6.52
CA GLN A 31 12.36 2.81 -6.73
C GLN A 31 12.47 2.36 -8.18
N VAL A 32 11.36 2.16 -8.89
CA VAL A 32 11.36 1.86 -10.33
C VAL A 32 11.69 3.11 -11.17
N ASP A 33 11.24 4.29 -10.74
CA ASP A 33 11.56 5.58 -11.40
C ASP A 33 13.08 5.88 -11.42
N ARG A 34 13.85 5.35 -10.45
CA ARG A 34 15.33 5.46 -10.45
C ARG A 34 16.03 4.61 -11.51
N GLN A 35 15.31 3.67 -12.14
CA GLN A 35 15.85 2.75 -13.16
C GLN A 35 15.62 3.25 -14.60
N ASN A 36 15.34 4.55 -14.81
CA ASN A 36 14.93 5.15 -16.10
C ASN A 36 13.60 4.62 -16.67
N ILE A 37 12.85 3.80 -15.92
CA ILE A 37 11.49 3.38 -16.27
C ILE A 37 10.54 4.31 -15.54
N SER A 38 10.11 5.38 -16.21
CA SER A 38 9.08 6.23 -15.62
C SER A 38 7.77 5.43 -15.48
N VAL A 39 7.18 5.39 -14.28
CA VAL A 39 5.83 4.81 -14.05
C VAL A 39 4.80 5.42 -15.02
N ILE A 40 5.02 6.66 -15.40
CA ILE A 40 4.16 7.47 -16.29
C ILE A 40 4.30 7.04 -17.74
N ASN A 41 5.51 6.67 -18.17
CA ASN A 41 5.78 6.22 -19.55
C ASN A 41 5.49 4.73 -19.74
N ASN A 42 5.07 4.02 -18.70
CA ASN A 42 4.70 2.62 -18.74
C ASN A 42 3.23 2.45 -18.37
N SER A 43 2.39 2.24 -19.39
CA SER A 43 0.93 2.10 -19.22
C SER A 43 0.53 0.97 -18.24
N GLY A 44 1.31 -0.11 -18.17
CA GLY A 44 1.10 -1.19 -17.21
C GLY A 44 1.36 -0.75 -15.77
N LEU A 45 2.46 -0.05 -15.52
CA LEU A 45 2.78 0.47 -14.18
C LEU A 45 1.80 1.56 -13.74
N HIS A 46 1.37 2.42 -14.66
CA HIS A 46 0.33 3.41 -14.40
C HIS A 46 -0.99 2.74 -14.01
N TRP A 47 -1.43 1.73 -14.76
CA TRP A 47 -2.66 0.98 -14.47
C TRP A 47 -2.59 0.25 -13.12
N ILE A 48 -1.48 -0.44 -12.82
CA ILE A 48 -1.27 -1.10 -11.52
C ILE A 48 -1.33 -0.08 -10.38
N SER A 49 -0.69 1.08 -10.55
CA SER A 49 -0.69 2.14 -9.53
C SER A 49 -2.10 2.70 -9.30
N GLY A 50 -2.88 2.92 -10.35
CA GLY A 50 -4.28 3.32 -10.25
C GLY A 50 -5.13 2.31 -9.48
N LEU A 51 -4.95 1.01 -9.76
CA LEU A 51 -5.67 -0.05 -9.04
C LEU A 51 -5.30 -0.13 -7.55
N LEU A 52 -4.00 -0.07 -7.23
CA LEU A 52 -3.54 -0.13 -5.84
C LEU A 52 -4.06 1.07 -5.04
N LEU A 53 -4.03 2.26 -5.63
CA LEU A 53 -4.52 3.47 -5.00
C LEU A 53 -6.05 3.42 -4.81
N GLY A 54 -6.79 3.03 -5.84
CA GLY A 54 -8.24 2.89 -5.76
C GLY A 54 -8.67 1.85 -4.72
N ASN A 55 -7.96 0.72 -4.63
CA ASN A 55 -8.18 -0.27 -3.58
C ASN A 55 -7.94 0.32 -2.18
N ASN A 56 -6.87 1.09 -1.98
CA ASN A 56 -6.64 1.77 -0.70
C ASN A 56 -7.76 2.73 -0.32
N ILE A 57 -8.26 3.50 -1.29
CA ILE A 57 -9.38 4.43 -1.08
C ILE A 57 -10.64 3.68 -0.64
N LEU A 58 -10.93 2.52 -1.26
CA LEU A 58 -12.04 1.65 -0.87
C LEU A 58 -11.84 1.06 0.53
N GLU A 59 -10.63 0.64 0.89
CA GLU A 59 -10.34 0.11 2.22
C GLU A 59 -10.42 1.19 3.32
N PHE A 60 -9.92 2.41 3.07
CA PHE A 60 -10.11 3.54 4.00
C PHE A 60 -11.58 3.82 4.25
N HIS A 61 -12.42 3.75 3.22
CA HIS A 61 -13.85 3.91 3.36
C HIS A 61 -14.45 2.92 4.37
N LYS A 62 -14.01 1.67 4.40
CA LYS A 62 -14.48 0.65 5.36
C LYS A 62 -14.11 0.97 6.81
N ILE A 63 -13.01 1.68 7.03
CA ILE A 63 -12.52 2.05 8.38
C ILE A 63 -13.21 3.32 8.89
N PHE A 64 -13.55 4.26 8.01
CA PHE A 64 -14.04 5.59 8.39
C PHE A 64 -15.55 5.79 8.22
N ASP A 65 -16.21 5.12 7.27
CA ASP A 65 -17.64 5.38 7.06
C ASP A 65 -18.51 4.82 8.18
N LYS A 66 -19.33 5.68 8.79
CA LYS A 66 -20.21 5.32 9.92
C LYS A 66 -21.16 4.13 9.65
N ASN A 67 -21.48 3.85 8.39
CA ASN A 67 -22.35 2.75 8.00
C ASN A 67 -21.61 1.41 7.93
N GLU A 68 -20.28 1.44 7.82
CA GLU A 68 -19.45 0.28 7.60
C GLU A 68 -19.24 -0.59 8.83
N LYS A 69 -19.16 -1.91 8.61
CA LYS A 69 -19.12 -2.90 9.70
C LYS A 69 -17.81 -2.85 10.51
N HIS A 70 -16.72 -2.43 9.89
CA HIS A 70 -15.36 -2.53 10.42
C HIS A 70 -14.70 -1.16 10.61
N THR A 71 -15.37 -0.28 11.36
CA THR A 71 -14.81 1.03 11.72
C THR A 71 -14.18 1.05 13.10
N PHE A 72 -13.20 1.94 13.31
CA PHE A 72 -12.62 2.18 14.64
C PHE A 72 -13.69 2.58 15.64
N LYS A 73 -14.62 3.46 15.24
CA LYS A 73 -15.72 3.93 16.09
C LYS A 73 -16.64 2.79 16.54
N ARG A 74 -16.98 1.85 15.65
CA ARG A 74 -17.76 0.67 16.04
C ARG A 74 -16.98 -0.28 16.93
N LEU A 75 -15.68 -0.46 16.69
CA LEU A 75 -14.82 -1.29 17.55
C LEU A 75 -14.82 -0.77 19.00
N ILE A 76 -14.54 0.52 19.21
CA ILE A 76 -14.49 1.09 20.57
C ILE A 76 -15.88 1.05 21.25
N ASN A 77 -16.96 1.24 20.50
CA ASN A 77 -18.33 1.14 21.04
C ASN A 77 -18.67 -0.27 21.49
N ILE A 78 -18.29 -1.29 20.71
CA ILE A 78 -18.50 -2.70 21.09
C ILE A 78 -17.65 -3.06 22.31
N ALA A 79 -16.40 -2.60 22.37
CA ALA A 79 -15.52 -2.82 23.52
C ALA A 79 -16.08 -2.16 24.79
N LYS A 80 -16.58 -0.93 24.69
CA LYS A 80 -17.27 -0.21 25.76
C LYS A 80 -18.52 -0.94 26.24
N ASN A 81 -19.36 -1.41 25.32
CA ASN A 81 -20.56 -2.18 25.65
C ASN A 81 -20.24 -3.53 26.29
N SER A 82 -19.07 -4.09 25.95
CA SER A 82 -18.52 -5.31 26.54
C SER A 82 -17.81 -5.07 27.88
N LYS A 83 -17.86 -3.85 28.42
CA LYS A 83 -17.27 -3.43 29.71
C LYS A 83 -15.76 -3.70 29.81
N ILE A 84 -15.05 -3.66 28.69
CA ILE A 84 -13.58 -3.72 28.68
C ILE A 84 -13.05 -2.39 29.23
N GLN A 85 -12.11 -2.45 30.17
CA GLN A 85 -11.54 -1.27 30.81
C GLN A 85 -10.34 -0.75 30.02
N PHE A 86 -10.45 0.45 29.45
CA PHE A 86 -9.40 1.13 28.67
C PHE A 86 -9.68 2.64 28.60
N ASP A 87 -8.72 3.45 28.13
CA ASP A 87 -8.90 4.91 27.99
C ASP A 87 -9.76 5.27 26.76
N TYR A 88 -11.08 5.11 26.94
CA TYR A 88 -12.08 5.40 25.91
C TYR A 88 -12.05 6.87 25.45
N LYS A 89 -11.86 7.82 26.37
CA LYS A 89 -11.94 9.25 26.05
C LYS A 89 -10.80 9.68 25.12
N THR A 90 -9.60 9.19 25.37
CA THR A 90 -8.45 9.51 24.52
C THR A 90 -8.57 8.84 23.16
N LEU A 91 -8.94 7.56 23.10
CA LEU A 91 -9.13 6.85 21.83
C LEU A 91 -10.24 7.47 20.97
N GLU A 92 -11.37 7.84 21.57
CA GLU A 92 -12.48 8.48 20.85
C GLU A 92 -12.05 9.82 20.23
N LYS A 93 -11.28 10.63 20.95
CA LYS A 93 -10.73 11.89 20.43
C LYS A 93 -9.81 11.68 19.24
N GLU A 94 -8.93 10.68 19.28
CA GLU A 94 -8.01 10.37 18.18
C GLU A 94 -8.76 9.81 16.95
N ILE A 95 -9.78 8.97 17.18
CA ILE A 95 -10.66 8.48 16.10
C ILE A 95 -11.40 9.64 15.44
N ASP A 96 -12.01 10.52 16.23
CA ASP A 96 -12.77 11.66 15.71
C ASP A 96 -11.84 12.66 14.99
N ALA A 97 -10.62 12.88 15.47
CA ALA A 97 -9.62 13.70 14.78
C ALA A 97 -9.26 13.12 13.40
N LEU A 98 -8.99 11.82 13.33
CA LEU A 98 -8.66 11.15 12.07
C LEU A 98 -9.87 11.12 11.11
N GLN A 99 -11.08 10.98 11.64
CA GLN A 99 -12.31 11.09 10.86
C GLN A 99 -12.48 12.48 10.25
N ILE A 100 -12.21 13.54 11.02
CA ILE A 100 -12.28 14.94 10.53
C ILE A 100 -11.27 15.16 9.40
N GLU A 101 -10.07 14.59 9.51
CA GLU A 101 -9.09 14.63 8.41
C GLU A 101 -9.59 13.89 7.18
N TYR A 102 -10.17 12.70 7.34
CA TYR A 102 -10.76 11.92 6.24
C TYR A 102 -11.90 12.68 5.55
N ASP A 103 -12.82 13.27 6.32
CA ASP A 103 -13.97 14.02 5.80
C ASP A 103 -13.55 15.30 5.05
N LYS A 104 -12.41 15.90 5.42
CA LYS A 104 -11.82 17.05 4.72
C LYS A 104 -11.01 16.66 3.49
N SER A 105 -10.63 15.40 3.37
CA SER A 105 -9.86 14.90 2.24
C SER A 105 -10.75 14.73 1.00
N ASN A 106 -10.13 14.70 -0.19
CA ASN A 106 -10.87 14.43 -1.42
C ASN A 106 -11.15 12.93 -1.65
N LEU A 107 -10.72 12.05 -0.72
CA LEU A 107 -10.75 10.59 -0.91
C LEU A 107 -12.16 10.06 -1.18
N LYS A 108 -13.19 10.67 -0.60
CA LYS A 108 -14.59 10.26 -0.84
C LYS A 108 -15.05 10.56 -2.28
N THR A 109 -14.70 11.73 -2.80
CA THR A 109 -14.98 12.10 -4.20
C THR A 109 -14.22 11.19 -5.16
N ILE A 110 -12.95 10.90 -4.84
CA ILE A 110 -12.09 10.03 -5.66
C ILE A 110 -12.61 8.60 -5.64
N ARG A 111 -13.09 8.11 -4.50
CA ARG A 111 -13.77 6.81 -4.38
C ARG A 111 -14.94 6.72 -5.38
N ASP A 112 -15.79 7.74 -5.40
CA ASP A 112 -16.99 7.74 -6.25
C ASP A 112 -16.62 7.76 -7.74
N LYS A 113 -15.58 8.53 -8.11
CA LYS A 113 -15.01 8.49 -9.46
C LYS A 113 -14.38 7.13 -9.81
N TYR A 114 -13.60 6.56 -8.89
CA TYR A 114 -12.91 5.28 -9.10
C TYR A 114 -13.90 4.12 -9.27
N ILE A 115 -14.95 4.07 -8.43
CA ILE A 115 -16.05 3.09 -8.58
C ILE A 115 -16.75 3.25 -9.93
N ALA A 116 -16.93 4.48 -10.40
CA ALA A 116 -17.68 4.76 -11.62
C ALA A 116 -16.88 4.54 -12.91
N HIS A 117 -15.58 4.84 -12.91
CA HIS A 117 -14.79 4.95 -14.13
C HIS A 117 -13.44 4.24 -14.12
N GLN A 118 -12.89 3.86 -12.95
CA GLN A 118 -11.50 3.38 -12.79
C GLN A 118 -10.41 4.28 -13.41
N ASP A 119 -10.77 5.52 -13.79
CA ASP A 119 -9.90 6.46 -14.47
C ASP A 119 -9.40 7.50 -13.45
N LEU A 120 -8.20 7.28 -12.93
CA LEU A 120 -7.48 8.28 -12.12
C LEU A 120 -6.43 8.97 -13.00
N THR A 121 -6.44 10.30 -13.04
CA THR A 121 -5.41 11.06 -13.77
C THR A 121 -4.06 11.01 -13.05
N GLU A 122 -2.98 11.29 -13.76
CA GLU A 122 -1.61 11.24 -13.19
C GLU A 122 -1.43 12.16 -11.97
N ASP A 123 -1.94 13.39 -12.05
CA ASP A 123 -1.85 14.37 -10.96
C ASP A 123 -2.66 13.92 -9.74
N GLU A 124 -3.83 13.31 -9.97
CA GLU A 124 -4.64 12.69 -8.91
C GLU A 124 -3.85 11.54 -8.26
N VAL A 125 -3.25 10.63 -9.03
CA VAL A 125 -2.45 9.52 -8.48
C VAL A 125 -1.32 10.02 -7.56
N LYS A 126 -0.59 11.09 -7.94
CA LYS A 126 0.51 11.64 -7.14
C LYS A 126 0.05 12.34 -5.86
N SER A 127 -0.94 13.24 -5.94
CA SER A 127 -1.45 13.94 -4.74
C SER A 127 -2.13 12.98 -3.77
N ASP A 128 -2.80 11.96 -4.31
CA ASP A 128 -3.59 11.01 -3.55
C ASP A 128 -2.72 9.90 -2.97
N PHE A 129 -1.58 9.58 -3.58
CA PHE A 129 -0.58 8.70 -2.96
C PHE A 129 -0.04 9.30 -1.65
N ILE A 130 0.35 10.59 -1.63
CA ILE A 130 0.86 11.24 -0.41
C ILE A 130 -0.22 11.23 0.69
N THR A 131 -1.46 11.53 0.30
CA THR A 131 -2.61 11.51 1.20
C THR A 131 -2.88 10.11 1.72
N SER A 132 -2.90 9.09 0.85
CA SER A 132 -3.04 7.68 1.20
C SER A 132 -1.95 7.25 2.17
N PHE A 133 -0.69 7.60 1.91
CA PHE A 133 0.44 7.25 2.77
C PHE A 133 0.27 7.82 4.19
N LYS A 134 -0.12 9.09 4.31
CA LYS A 134 -0.41 9.71 5.61
C LYS A 134 -1.55 9.00 6.35
N PHE A 135 -2.64 8.69 5.67
CA PHE A 135 -3.76 7.95 6.27
C PHE A 135 -3.37 6.54 6.68
N THR A 136 -2.55 5.84 5.90
CA THR A 136 -1.98 4.53 6.25
C THR A 136 -1.22 4.62 7.57
N GLN A 137 -0.29 5.58 7.69
CA GLN A 137 0.50 5.76 8.92
C GLN A 137 -0.37 6.10 10.14
N SER A 138 -1.30 7.05 10.00
CA SER A 138 -2.18 7.46 11.09
C SER A 138 -3.12 6.34 11.52
N SER A 139 -3.71 5.61 10.56
CA SER A 139 -4.64 4.50 10.85
C SER A 139 -3.91 3.32 11.51
N THR A 140 -2.73 2.96 11.02
CA THR A 140 -1.91 1.89 11.61
C THR A 140 -1.46 2.27 13.02
N LYS A 141 -1.03 3.51 13.25
CA LYS A 141 -0.66 4.00 14.59
C LYS A 141 -1.84 3.94 15.57
N LEU A 142 -3.00 4.43 15.16
CA LEU A 142 -4.22 4.40 15.97
C LEU A 142 -4.64 2.96 16.28
N PHE A 143 -4.58 2.07 15.29
CA PHE A 143 -4.95 0.67 15.48
C PHE A 143 -3.99 -0.08 16.41
N LYS A 144 -2.67 0.16 16.30
CA LYS A 144 -1.69 -0.39 17.26
C LYS A 144 -2.02 0.04 18.69
N LYS A 145 -2.35 1.33 18.89
CA LYS A 145 -2.79 1.84 20.19
C LYS A 145 -4.06 1.15 20.69
N ILE A 146 -5.06 0.97 19.82
CA ILE A 146 -6.29 0.22 20.17
C ILE A 146 -5.98 -1.22 20.56
N CYS A 147 -5.10 -1.92 19.83
CA CYS A 147 -4.70 -3.28 20.15
C CYS A 147 -4.03 -3.36 21.53
N THR A 148 -3.11 -2.43 21.84
CA THR A 148 -2.48 -2.33 23.15
C THR A 148 -3.51 -2.13 24.27
N GLU A 149 -4.42 -1.16 24.11
CA GLU A 149 -5.47 -0.86 25.10
C GLU A 149 -6.45 -2.03 25.31
N LEU A 150 -6.71 -2.82 24.26
CA LEU A 150 -7.59 -3.98 24.32
C LEU A 150 -6.86 -5.30 24.63
N ASN A 151 -5.57 -5.24 24.95
CA ASN A 151 -4.69 -6.39 25.17
C ASN A 151 -4.80 -7.45 24.06
N TYR A 152 -4.80 -6.98 22.82
CA TYR A 152 -4.89 -7.78 21.61
C TYR A 152 -3.57 -7.75 20.85
N GLU A 153 -3.13 -8.89 20.36
CA GLU A 153 -1.90 -8.99 19.56
C GLU A 153 -2.13 -8.36 18.18
N TYR A 154 -1.32 -7.34 17.85
CA TYR A 154 -1.27 -6.78 16.51
C TYR A 154 -0.48 -7.74 15.62
N LYS A 155 -1.08 -8.18 14.50
CA LYS A 155 -0.40 -9.04 13.53
C LYS A 155 0.28 -8.15 12.50
N GLU A 156 1.60 -8.19 12.48
CA GLU A 156 2.39 -7.46 11.50
C GLU A 156 2.07 -7.89 10.07
N ASP A 157 2.39 -7.00 9.13
CA ASP A 157 2.15 -7.23 7.71
C ASP A 157 3.06 -8.35 7.20
N ASN A 158 2.56 -9.14 6.25
CA ASN A 158 3.39 -10.10 5.53
C ASN A 158 4.03 -9.41 4.31
N ASP A 159 5.35 -9.25 4.33
CA ASP A 159 6.12 -8.63 3.26
C ASP A 159 6.30 -9.52 2.01
N GLU A 160 5.81 -10.76 2.01
CA GLU A 160 5.96 -11.73 0.91
C GLU A 160 5.48 -11.19 -0.45
N VAL A 161 4.37 -10.44 -0.47
CA VAL A 161 3.85 -9.82 -1.70
C VAL A 161 4.81 -8.75 -2.21
N LEU A 162 5.30 -7.87 -1.33
CA LEU A 162 6.25 -6.83 -1.71
C LEU A 162 7.57 -7.43 -2.20
N ASN A 163 8.06 -8.46 -1.52
CA ASN A 163 9.30 -9.14 -1.88
C ASN A 163 9.15 -9.85 -3.23
N SER A 164 8.04 -10.53 -3.47
CA SER A 164 7.74 -11.14 -4.77
C SER A 164 7.72 -10.11 -5.91
N PHE A 165 7.15 -8.92 -5.67
CA PHE A 165 7.21 -7.84 -6.64
C PHE A 165 8.65 -7.38 -6.89
N LYS A 166 9.46 -7.15 -5.84
CA LYS A 166 10.88 -6.77 -5.98
C LYS A 166 11.66 -7.80 -6.82
N ASP A 167 11.38 -9.09 -6.63
CA ASP A 167 12.03 -10.16 -7.39
C ASP A 167 11.71 -10.07 -8.88
N ILE A 168 10.46 -9.80 -9.26
CA ILE A 168 10.06 -9.61 -10.66
C ILE A 168 10.84 -8.48 -11.33
N PHE A 169 10.97 -7.32 -10.66
CA PHE A 169 11.71 -6.19 -11.19
C PHE A 169 13.21 -6.47 -11.29
N THR A 170 13.76 -7.16 -10.28
CA THR A 170 15.18 -7.57 -10.29
C THR A 170 15.48 -8.49 -11.47
N ILE A 171 14.64 -9.50 -11.72
CA ILE A 171 14.77 -10.41 -12.87
C ILE A 171 14.66 -9.62 -14.19
N THR A 172 13.73 -8.68 -14.27
CA THR A 172 13.53 -7.84 -15.47
C THR A 172 14.77 -6.99 -15.77
N GLU A 173 15.38 -6.38 -14.76
CA GLU A 173 16.63 -5.64 -14.91
C GLU A 173 17.78 -6.52 -15.39
N GLN A 174 17.88 -7.75 -14.86
CA GLN A 174 18.90 -8.71 -15.27
C GLN A 174 18.75 -9.08 -16.75
N ILE A 175 17.53 -9.35 -17.21
CA ILE A 175 17.23 -9.65 -18.63
C ILE A 175 17.61 -8.47 -19.52
N ASN A 176 17.19 -7.25 -19.16
CA ASN A 176 17.53 -6.04 -19.92
C ASN A 176 19.05 -5.80 -19.97
N GLY A 177 19.75 -6.09 -18.88
CA GLY A 177 21.21 -6.03 -18.83
C GLY A 177 21.89 -7.02 -19.78
N ILE A 178 21.38 -8.25 -19.85
CA ILE A 178 21.86 -9.26 -20.81
C ILE A 178 21.59 -8.79 -22.25
N GLN A 179 20.39 -8.29 -22.53
CA GLN A 179 20.03 -7.77 -23.86
C GLN A 179 20.97 -6.65 -24.30
N PHE A 180 21.26 -5.69 -23.41
CA PHE A 180 22.22 -4.63 -23.69
C PHE A 180 23.62 -5.16 -24.04
N LEU A 181 24.11 -6.18 -23.33
CA LEU A 181 25.39 -6.80 -23.63
C LEU A 181 25.39 -7.47 -25.01
N VAL A 182 24.28 -8.14 -25.37
CA VAL A 182 24.08 -8.75 -26.71
C VAL A 182 24.10 -7.69 -27.80
N ASP A 183 23.35 -6.60 -27.64
CA ASP A 183 23.28 -5.51 -28.62
C ASP A 183 24.66 -4.83 -28.79
N LEU A 184 25.39 -4.63 -27.69
CA LEU A 184 26.75 -4.08 -27.71
C LEU A 184 27.73 -5.02 -28.43
N ALA A 185 27.62 -6.33 -28.23
CA ALA A 185 28.45 -7.31 -28.93
C ALA A 185 28.15 -7.32 -30.43
N GLN A 186 26.88 -7.30 -30.83
CA GLN A 186 26.46 -7.20 -32.23
C GLN A 186 26.99 -5.93 -32.89
N LYS A 187 26.85 -4.77 -32.23
CA LYS A 187 27.37 -3.49 -32.74
C LYS A 187 28.88 -3.50 -32.93
N ASN A 188 29.61 -4.19 -32.05
CA ASN A 188 31.06 -4.34 -32.11
C ASN A 188 31.52 -5.55 -32.93
N LYS A 189 30.62 -6.26 -33.61
CA LYS A 189 30.91 -7.48 -34.39
C LYS A 189 31.66 -8.54 -33.60
N VAL A 190 31.27 -8.71 -32.34
CA VAL A 190 31.78 -9.77 -31.46
C VAL A 190 30.79 -10.94 -31.50
N ASP A 191 31.24 -12.07 -32.02
CA ASP A 191 30.38 -13.24 -32.27
C ASP A 191 29.91 -13.94 -30.99
N CYS A 192 30.63 -13.79 -29.87
CA CYS A 192 30.32 -14.47 -28.63
C CYS A 192 30.65 -13.63 -27.37
N ILE A 193 29.73 -13.66 -26.41
CA ILE A 193 29.92 -13.03 -25.09
C ILE A 193 30.23 -14.15 -24.07
N PRO A 194 31.39 -14.11 -23.40
CA PRO A 194 31.69 -15.09 -22.36
C PRO A 194 30.68 -15.04 -21.22
N ILE A 195 30.13 -16.19 -20.83
CA ILE A 195 29.20 -16.35 -19.70
C ILE A 195 29.73 -15.70 -18.41
N ASN A 196 31.05 -15.70 -18.21
CA ASN A 196 31.70 -15.14 -17.04
C ASN A 196 31.52 -13.62 -16.95
N LYS A 197 31.47 -12.92 -18.10
CA LYS A 197 31.18 -11.48 -18.18
C LYS A 197 29.72 -11.20 -17.84
N ILE A 198 28.80 -12.05 -18.33
CA ILE A 198 27.37 -11.96 -18.01
C ILE A 198 27.16 -12.15 -16.50
N LYS A 199 27.75 -13.19 -15.92
CA LYS A 199 27.69 -13.47 -14.47
C LYS A 199 28.25 -12.31 -13.64
N ARG A 200 29.44 -11.80 -13.99
CA ARG A 200 30.03 -10.64 -13.28
C ARG A 200 29.15 -9.39 -13.36
N PHE A 201 28.54 -9.13 -14.53
CA PHE A 201 27.64 -7.99 -14.70
C PHE A 201 26.41 -8.11 -13.80
N ILE A 202 25.75 -9.27 -13.81
CA ILE A 202 24.58 -9.56 -12.97
C ILE A 202 24.92 -9.50 -11.47
N SER A 203 26.11 -9.96 -11.06
CA SER A 203 26.55 -9.96 -9.65
C SER A 203 27.10 -8.63 -9.15
N SER A 204 27.27 -7.62 -10.03
CA SER A 204 27.85 -6.32 -9.69
C SER A 204 26.81 -5.20 -9.51
N LYS A 205 25.53 -5.51 -9.74
CA LYS A 205 24.37 -4.66 -9.49
C LYS A 205 23.58 -5.24 -8.33
#